data_AF-A0A1Y3P4V2-F1
#
_entry.id   AF-A0A1Y3P4V2-F1
#
_cell.length_a   1.000
_cell.length_b   1.000
_cell.length_c   1.000
_cell.angle_alpha   90.00
_cell.angle_beta   90.00
_cell.angle_gamma   90.00
#
_symmetry.space_group_name_H-M   'P 1'
#
loop_
_entity.id
_entity.type
_entity.pdbx_description
1 polymer ?
#
loop_
_entity_poly.entity_id
_entity_poly.type
_entity_poly.pdbx_seq_one_letter_code
_entity_poly.pdbx_strand_id
1 'polypeptide(L)'
;MNTYKYRPYYQYNGPSASNPLREMLTDDEQERSISLFYTDVLSRFEDDYAVISRDAEGVLSIQTLLPKQECDDRIAQLLTALDLYGIKL
;
A
#
# COMPACT_ATOMS: atom_id res chain seq x y z
N MET A 1 8.15 -13.86 -14.16
CA MET A 1 7.47 -13.09 -13.10
C MET A 1 7.63 -11.62 -13.43
N ASN A 2 6.54 -10.86 -13.42
CA ASN A 2 6.60 -9.42 -13.60
C ASN A 2 6.95 -8.77 -12.27
N THR A 3 7.64 -7.63 -12.32
CA THR A 3 7.93 -6.83 -11.13
C THR A 3 7.10 -5.56 -11.17
N TYR A 4 6.33 -5.32 -10.13
CA TYR A 4 5.53 -4.12 -9.93
C TYR A 4 6.06 -3.35 -8.73
N LYS A 5 6.10 -2.02 -8.85
CA LYS A 5 6.68 -1.15 -7.82
C LYS A 5 5.67 -0.15 -7.31
N TYR A 6 5.64 0.02 -5.99
CA TYR A 6 4.71 0.88 -5.29
C TYR A 6 5.44 1.65 -4.20
N ARG A 7 5.04 2.89 -3.95
CA ARG A 7 5.47 3.66 -2.78
C ARG A 7 4.25 4.16 -2.02
N PRO A 8 3.99 3.67 -0.79
CA PRO A 8 2.90 4.18 0.04
C PRO A 8 3.25 5.57 0.57
N TYR A 9 2.25 6.43 0.69
CA TYR A 9 2.38 7.72 1.36
C TYR A 9 1.04 8.14 1.97
N TYR A 10 1.09 8.94 3.02
CA TYR A 10 -0.10 9.56 3.59
C TYR A 10 -0.35 10.94 2.97
N GLN A 11 -1.62 11.27 2.76
CA GLN A 11 -2.04 12.60 2.34
C GLN A 11 -3.41 12.94 2.94
N TYR A 12 -3.47 14.06 3.66
CA TYR A 12 -4.72 14.59 4.17
C TYR A 12 -5.35 15.55 3.16
N ASN A 13 -6.51 15.17 2.63
CA ASN A 13 -7.29 15.95 1.67
C ASN A 13 -8.59 16.50 2.30
N GLY A 14 -8.72 16.43 3.63
CA GLY A 14 -9.94 16.77 4.34
C GLY A 14 -11.04 15.70 4.26
N PRO A 15 -12.20 15.98 4.89
CA PRO A 15 -13.41 15.18 4.73
C PRO A 15 -13.88 15.13 3.28
N SER A 16 -14.45 13.99 2.89
CA SER A 16 -15.07 13.80 1.57
C SER A 16 -16.49 13.27 1.71
N ALA A 17 -17.25 13.23 0.61
CA ALA A 17 -18.59 12.64 0.62
C ALA A 17 -18.58 11.18 1.11
N SER A 18 -17.51 10.44 0.84
CA SER A 18 -17.33 9.03 1.24
C SER A 18 -16.78 8.88 2.66
N ASN A 19 -16.14 9.92 3.21
CA ASN A 19 -15.65 9.96 4.59
C ASN A 19 -15.82 11.37 5.18
N PRO A 20 -17.05 11.73 5.60
CA PRO A 20 -17.40 13.09 6.01
C PRO A 20 -16.83 13.48 7.38
N LEU A 21 -16.32 12.51 8.14
CA LEU A 21 -15.73 12.70 9.47
C LEU A 21 -14.22 12.39 9.45
N ARG A 22 -13.57 12.43 8.28
CA ARG A 22 -12.14 12.14 8.19
C ARG A 22 -11.35 13.17 8.98
N GLU A 23 -10.55 12.69 9.92
CA GLU A 23 -9.61 13.49 10.69
C GLU A 23 -8.20 13.32 10.14
N MET A 24 -7.34 14.30 10.42
CA MET A 24 -5.94 14.19 10.05
C MET A 24 -5.23 13.23 11.01
N LEU A 25 -4.59 12.20 10.46
CA LEU A 25 -3.71 11.32 11.23
C LEU A 25 -2.53 12.11 11.80
N THR A 26 -2.20 11.83 13.06
CA THR A 26 -0.94 12.26 13.68
C THR A 26 0.26 11.59 13.01
N ASP A 27 1.46 12.15 13.18
CA ASP A 27 2.67 11.59 12.57
C ASP A 27 2.91 10.13 13.00
N ASP A 28 2.64 9.79 14.27
CA ASP A 28 2.74 8.41 14.77
C ASP A 28 1.73 7.47 14.09
N GLU A 29 0.50 7.92 13.83
CA GLU A 29 -0.51 7.15 13.12
C GLU A 29 -0.17 6.96 11.64
N GLN A 30 0.43 7.99 11.01
CA GLN A 30 0.92 7.91 9.64
C GLN A 30 2.04 6.87 9.52
N GLU A 31 3.05 6.94 10.39
CA GLU A 31 4.15 5.98 10.42
C GLU A 31 3.66 4.55 10.69
N ARG A 32 2.74 4.40 11.65
CA ARG A 32 2.11 3.11 11.95
C ARG A 32 1.39 2.54 10.74
N SER A 33 0.60 3.35 10.04
CA SER A 33 -0.17 2.92 8.87
C SER A 33 0.76 2.48 7.74
N ILE A 34 1.83 3.25 7.48
CA ILE A 34 2.84 2.89 6.48
C ILE A 34 3.57 1.59 6.86
N SER A 35 3.89 1.40 8.14
CA SER A 35 4.51 0.16 8.63
C SER A 35 3.60 -1.06 8.44
N LEU A 36 2.32 -0.92 8.82
CA LEU A 36 1.30 -1.95 8.65
C LEU A 36 1.12 -2.33 7.19
N PHE A 37 1.18 -1.38 6.26
CA PHE A 37 1.08 -1.67 4.83
C PHE A 37 2.12 -2.69 4.37
N TYR A 38 3.38 -2.55 4.78
CA TYR A 38 4.41 -3.51 4.37
C TYR A 38 4.18 -4.91 4.98
N THR A 39 3.69 -4.98 6.21
CA THR A 39 3.34 -6.24 6.86
C THR A 39 2.16 -6.90 6.15
N ASP A 40 1.09 -6.14 5.89
CA ASP A 40 -0.12 -6.65 5.27
C ASP A 40 0.12 -7.09 3.82
N VAL A 41 1.02 -6.43 3.08
CA VAL A 41 1.45 -6.89 1.75
C VAL A 41 2.09 -8.27 1.81
N LEU A 42 2.99 -8.53 2.78
CA LEU A 42 3.62 -9.85 2.91
C LEU A 42 2.57 -10.94 3.13
N SER A 43 1.63 -10.70 4.04
CA SER A 43 0.54 -11.64 4.31
C SER A 43 -0.42 -11.79 3.12
N ARG A 44 -0.70 -10.71 2.38
CA ARG A 44 -1.68 -10.72 1.28
C ARG A 44 -1.23 -11.54 0.07
N PHE A 45 0.08 -11.71 -0.11
CA PHE A 45 0.68 -12.40 -1.25
C PHE A 45 1.43 -13.69 -0.85
N GLU A 46 1.28 -14.15 0.39
CA GLU A 46 1.95 -15.35 0.93
C GLU A 46 1.70 -16.60 0.06
N ASP A 47 0.48 -16.76 -0.43
CA ASP A 47 0.07 -17.92 -1.26
C ASP A 47 0.45 -17.81 -2.75
N ASP A 48 0.87 -16.63 -3.24
CA ASP A 48 1.04 -16.36 -4.67
C ASP A 48 2.47 -16.56 -5.20
N TYR A 49 3.36 -17.18 -4.41
CA TYR A 49 4.80 -17.30 -4.70
C TYR A 49 5.44 -15.95 -5.05
N ALA A 50 4.92 -14.86 -4.49
CA ALA A 50 5.44 -13.53 -4.77
C ALA A 50 6.75 -13.29 -4.02
N VAL A 51 7.75 -12.71 -4.68
CA VAL A 51 8.94 -12.21 -4.02
C VAL A 51 8.73 -10.73 -3.74
N ILE A 52 8.68 -10.39 -2.45
CA ILE A 52 8.44 -9.03 -1.98
C ILE A 52 9.72 -8.48 -1.37
N SER A 53 10.10 -7.28 -1.77
CA SER A 53 11.22 -6.55 -1.18
C SER A 53 10.89 -5.07 -1.01
N ARG A 54 11.57 -4.42 -0.07
CA ARG A 54 11.48 -2.99 0.20
C ARG A 54 12.88 -2.40 0.20
N ASP A 55 13.06 -1.26 -0.47
CA ASP A 55 14.31 -0.52 -0.43
C ASP A 55 14.36 0.54 0.69
N ALA A 56 15.51 1.20 0.81
CA ALA A 56 15.75 2.23 1.82
C ALA A 56 14.86 3.48 1.64
N GLU A 57 14.32 3.72 0.44
CA GLU A 57 13.44 4.84 0.14
C GLU A 57 11.95 4.53 0.39
N GLY A 58 11.65 3.29 0.80
CA GLY A 58 10.29 2.82 1.02
C GLY A 58 9.58 2.40 -0.27
N VAL A 59 10.31 2.07 -1.34
CA VAL A 59 9.70 1.48 -2.53
C VAL A 59 9.55 -0.02 -2.29
N LEU A 60 8.30 -0.46 -2.37
CA LEU A 60 7.89 -1.85 -2.39
C LEU A 60 8.04 -2.41 -3.82
N SER A 61 8.77 -3.50 -3.97
CA SER A 61 8.85 -4.27 -5.21
C SER A 61 8.19 -5.63 -5.01
N ILE A 62 7.20 -5.94 -5.84
CA ILE A 62 6.49 -7.23 -5.85
C ILE A 62 6.79 -7.92 -7.17
N GLN A 63 7.48 -9.05 -7.10
CA GLN A 63 7.69 -9.92 -8.23
C GLN A 63 6.71 -11.10 -8.16
N THR A 64 5.79 -11.19 -9.11
CA THR A 64 4.69 -12.18 -9.08
C THR A 64 4.33 -12.67 -10.50
N LEU A 65 3.56 -13.76 -10.57
CA LEU A 65 2.92 -14.25 -11.80
C LEU A 65 1.53 -13.64 -12.03
N LEU A 66 0.98 -12.95 -11.02
CA LEU A 66 -0.32 -12.31 -11.14
C LEU A 66 -0.34 -11.26 -12.27
N PRO A 67 -1.48 -11.11 -12.96
CA PRO A 67 -1.69 -9.99 -13.88
C PRO A 67 -1.51 -8.64 -13.16
N LYS A 68 -1.02 -7.64 -13.89
CA LYS A 68 -0.79 -6.29 -13.34
C LYS A 68 -2.04 -5.72 -12.66
N GLN A 69 -3.19 -5.87 -13.30
CA GLN A 69 -4.46 -5.35 -12.78
C GLN A 69 -4.80 -5.97 -11.42
N GLU A 70 -4.63 -7.29 -11.28
CA GLU A 70 -4.92 -7.98 -10.04
C GLU A 70 -3.95 -7.59 -8.91
N CYS A 71 -2.65 -7.45 -9.22
CA CYS A 71 -1.68 -6.95 -8.25
C CYS A 71 -2.01 -5.51 -7.83
N ASP A 72 -2.34 -4.64 -8.80
CA ASP A 72 -2.72 -3.25 -8.55
C ASP A 72 -3.97 -3.15 -7.67
N ASP A 73 -4.99 -3.97 -7.92
CA ASP A 73 -6.25 -3.97 -7.16
C ASP A 73 -6.03 -4.43 -5.71
N ARG A 74 -5.22 -5.48 -5.50
CA ARG A 74 -4.86 -5.94 -4.15
C ARG A 74 -4.10 -4.87 -3.36
N ILE A 75 -3.17 -4.16 -4.01
CA ILE A 75 -2.43 -3.07 -3.38
C ILE A 75 -3.33 -1.87 -3.07
N ALA A 76 -4.22 -1.51 -3.99
CA ALA A 76 -5.18 -0.42 -3.78
C ALA A 76 -6.11 -0.70 -2.58
N GLN A 77 -6.53 -1.95 -2.40
CA GLN A 77 -7.34 -2.36 -1.24
C GLN A 77 -6.57 -2.17 0.08
N LEU A 78 -5.31 -2.60 0.15
CA LEU A 78 -4.48 -2.43 1.34
C LEU A 78 -4.22 -0.95 1.67
N LEU A 79 -3.89 -0.15 0.65
CA LEU A 79 -3.70 1.29 0.81
C LEU A 79 -4.96 1.96 1.35
N THR A 80 -6.12 1.68 0.74
CA THR A 80 -7.40 2.24 1.15
C THR A 80 -7.76 1.86 2.59
N ALA A 81 -7.51 0.61 2.98
CA ALA A 81 -7.80 0.12 4.33
C ALA A 81 -6.98 0.83 5.42
N LEU A 82 -5.81 1.38 5.05
CA LEU A 82 -4.87 2.05 5.95
C LEU A 82 -4.88 3.58 5.81
N ASP A 83 -5.86 4.16 5.11
CA ASP A 83 -5.94 5.58 4.75
C ASP A 83 -4.65 6.12 4.07
N LEU A 84 -4.05 5.28 3.23
CA LEU A 84 -2.84 5.59 2.46
C LEU A 84 -3.15 5.74 0.97
N TYR A 85 -2.23 6.42 0.29
CA TYR A 85 -2.15 6.51 -1.17
C TYR A 85 -0.91 5.78 -1.67
N GLY A 86 -0.88 5.46 -2.95
CA GLY A 86 0.22 4.74 -3.58
C GLY A 86 0.67 5.39 -4.89
N ILE A 87 1.97 5.60 -5.03
CA ILE A 87 2.60 5.94 -6.32
C ILE A 87 3.02 4.65 -6.98
N LYS A 88 2.52 4.39 -8.19
CA LYS A 88 2.99 3.29 -9.06
C LYS A 88 4.23 3.76 -9.82
N LEU A 89 5.32 2.99 -9.77
CA LEU A 89 6.62 3.32 -10.37
C LEU A 89 6.97 2.40 -11.55
#